data_AF-A0A2W0C2Q7-F1
#
_entry.id   AF-A0A2W0C2Q7-F1
#
_cell.length_a   1.000
_cell.length_b   1.000
_cell.length_c   1.000
_cell.angle_alpha   90.00
_cell.angle_beta   90.00
_cell.angle_gamma   90.00
#
_symmetry.space_group_name_H-M   'P 1'
#
loop_
_entity.id
_entity.type
_entity.pdbx_description
1 polymer ?
#
loop_
_entity_poly.entity_id
_entity_poly.type
_entity_poly.pdbx_seq_one_letter_code
_entity_poly.pdbx_strand_id
1 'polypeptide(L)'
;MLDFFRSKPPNSSCATRWRPSRNHYFLFSRLGTHNRNGARVSLAKKVVRRTIPLCGIVLILGSLGCGRVSFYSYVANPASAQPDRAPASQELIVLIQEFLKNVPNNERVTFDRFFADDVLYTRGTGILITKKDVLADAGKTSAPRANASFSGEDFTVHQYGDIAVVNFRLVMHSTDNDKPVTRAFRNTGTFMKRNGRWQAVAWQATSIAEK
;
A
#
# COMPACT_ATOMS: atom_id res chain seq x y z
N MET A 1 -28.29 2.94 2.66
CA MET A 1 -26.95 3.00 2.03
C MET A 1 -26.45 4.45 2.05
N LEU A 2 -26.27 5.01 3.25
CA LEU A 2 -25.96 6.42 3.52
C LEU A 2 -24.77 6.58 4.50
N ASP A 3 -24.06 5.50 4.80
CA ASP A 3 -23.20 5.45 6.00
C ASP A 3 -21.78 5.98 5.78
N PHE A 4 -21.51 6.65 4.66
CA PHE A 4 -20.17 7.13 4.34
C PHE A 4 -19.85 8.49 4.97
N PHE A 5 -20.85 9.26 5.43
CA PHE A 5 -20.60 10.64 5.90
C PHE A 5 -21.30 11.11 7.19
N ARG A 6 -22.24 10.36 7.78
CA ARG A 6 -22.77 10.67 9.12
C ARG A 6 -22.08 9.84 10.20
N SER A 7 -21.19 10.46 10.96
CA SER A 7 -20.91 10.02 12.33
C SER A 7 -21.19 11.18 13.28
N LYS A 8 -22.48 11.44 13.54
CA LYS A 8 -22.84 11.97 14.86
C LYS A 8 -22.90 10.75 15.80
N PRO A 9 -22.15 10.73 16.91
CA PRO A 9 -22.33 9.69 17.91
C PRO A 9 -23.74 9.80 18.50
N PRO A 10 -24.45 8.68 18.73
CA PRO A 10 -25.71 8.72 19.45
C PRO A 10 -25.47 9.19 20.88
N ASN A 11 -26.22 10.22 21.28
CA ASN A 11 -26.43 10.58 22.69
C ASN A 11 -26.93 9.34 23.42
N SER A 12 -26.02 8.67 24.12
CA SER A 12 -26.35 7.65 25.11
C SER A 12 -25.80 8.12 26.44
N SER A 13 -26.65 8.83 27.16
CA SER A 13 -26.57 8.98 28.60
C SER A 13 -26.75 7.60 29.24
N CYS A 14 -25.67 6.84 29.35
CA CYS A 14 -25.54 5.82 30.38
C CYS A 14 -24.19 6.02 31.05
N ALA A 15 -24.21 6.92 32.03
CA ALA A 15 -23.09 7.14 32.92
C ALA A 15 -22.91 5.92 33.82
N THR A 16 -21.91 5.09 33.55
CA THR A 16 -21.20 4.37 34.60
C THR A 16 -19.74 4.81 34.60
N ARG A 17 -19.42 5.50 35.69
CA ARG A 17 -18.16 6.14 36.04
C ARG A 17 -16.99 5.15 35.97
N TRP A 18 -16.15 5.27 34.94
CA TRP A 18 -14.82 4.64 34.91
C TRP A 18 -13.76 5.73 35.14
N ARG A 19 -13.02 5.63 36.25
CA ARG A 19 -11.91 6.54 36.58
C ARG A 19 -10.61 5.95 36.04
N PRO A 20 -9.81 6.67 35.24
CA PRO A 20 -8.47 6.21 34.90
C PRO A 20 -7.50 6.56 36.05
N SER A 21 -6.90 5.55 36.68
CA SER A 21 -5.66 5.74 37.43
C SER A 21 -4.48 5.69 36.47
N ARG A 22 -3.52 6.59 36.71
CA ARG A 22 -2.34 6.87 35.89
C ARG A 22 -1.42 5.67 35.68
N ASN A 23 -0.71 5.76 34.55
CA ASN A 23 0.51 5.05 34.17
C ASN A 23 0.36 3.54 33.94
N HIS A 24 0.69 3.09 32.74
CA HIS A 24 1.86 2.27 32.44
C HIS A 24 1.75 1.76 31.00
N TYR A 25 2.86 1.83 30.27
CA TYR A 25 3.06 1.28 28.93
C TYR A 25 2.66 -0.20 28.90
N PHE A 26 1.87 -0.63 27.90
CA PHE A 26 1.62 -2.05 27.65
C PHE A 26 1.97 -2.42 26.20
N LEU A 27 3.21 -2.89 26.03
CA LEU A 27 3.55 -3.94 25.08
C LEU A 27 2.86 -5.23 25.55
N PHE A 28 1.95 -5.79 24.76
CA PHE A 28 1.44 -7.14 25.02
C PHE A 28 2.33 -8.18 24.33
N SER A 29 3.20 -8.80 25.12
CA SER A 29 3.63 -10.18 24.94
C SER A 29 3.30 -10.94 26.22
N ARG A 30 2.26 -11.77 26.18
CA ARG A 30 2.01 -12.77 27.22
C ARG A 30 1.35 -14.01 26.63
N LEU A 31 2.20 -14.93 26.16
CA LEU A 31 1.83 -16.34 26.00
C LEU A 31 1.76 -16.95 27.40
N GLY A 32 0.58 -17.46 27.77
CA GLY A 32 0.41 -18.25 28.99
C GLY A 32 0.97 -19.66 28.78
N THR A 33 1.83 -20.10 29.69
CA THR A 33 2.32 -21.48 29.76
C THR A 33 1.49 -22.28 30.76
N HIS A 34 0.71 -23.23 30.28
CA HIS A 34 0.13 -24.29 31.11
C HIS A 34 1.21 -25.34 31.37
N ASN A 35 1.50 -25.60 32.65
CA ASN A 35 2.41 -26.65 33.11
C ASN A 35 1.65 -27.99 33.20
N ARG A 36 2.09 -29.02 32.45
CA ARG A 36 1.78 -30.43 32.69
C ARG A 36 3.08 -31.24 32.61
N ASN A 37 3.18 -32.17 33.54
CA ASN A 37 4.34 -33.00 33.86
C ASN A 37 4.94 -33.78 32.69
N GLY A 38 6.26 -34.00 32.77
CA GLY A 38 6.89 -35.27 32.40
C GLY A 38 7.38 -35.41 30.97
N ALA A 39 8.66 -35.03 30.75
CA ALA A 39 9.67 -35.71 29.93
C ALA A 39 10.63 -34.68 29.32
N ARG A 40 11.83 -34.53 29.90
CA ARG A 40 12.93 -33.82 29.25
C ARG A 40 13.50 -34.72 28.16
N VAL A 41 13.09 -34.49 26.92
CA VAL A 41 13.84 -34.95 25.75
C VAL A 41 14.74 -33.81 25.29
N SER A 42 16.03 -33.91 25.65
CA SER A 42 17.10 -33.06 25.14
C SER A 42 17.32 -33.37 23.66
N LEU A 43 16.82 -32.53 22.77
CA LEU A 43 17.19 -32.54 21.35
C LEU A 43 18.23 -31.44 21.11
N ALA A 44 19.48 -31.79 21.39
CA ALA A 44 20.64 -31.07 20.91
C ALA A 44 20.62 -31.08 19.37
N LYS A 45 20.22 -29.96 18.75
CA LYS A 45 20.36 -29.77 17.31
C LYS A 45 21.84 -29.64 16.99
N LYS A 46 22.46 -30.75 16.55
CA LYS A 46 23.82 -30.79 16.03
C LYS A 46 23.85 -29.96 14.74
N VAL A 47 24.42 -28.75 14.82
CA VAL A 47 24.72 -27.92 13.63
C VAL A 47 25.81 -28.63 12.84
N VAL A 48 25.42 -29.32 11.76
CA VAL A 48 26.37 -29.90 10.81
C VAL A 48 26.79 -28.79 9.85
N ARG A 49 27.91 -28.12 10.15
CA ARG A 49 28.65 -27.33 9.16
C ARG A 49 29.19 -28.31 8.10
N ARG A 50 28.57 -28.34 6.92
CA ARG A 50 29.16 -29.01 5.75
C ARG A 50 30.30 -28.14 5.23
N THR A 51 31.53 -28.53 5.53
CA THR A 51 32.73 -28.04 4.85
C THR A 51 32.82 -28.70 3.49
N ILE A 52 32.85 -27.89 2.41
CA ILE A 52 33.09 -28.35 1.05
C ILE A 52 34.62 -28.50 0.90
N PRO A 53 35.18 -29.70 0.63
CA PRO A 53 36.61 -29.85 0.46
C PRO A 53 37.04 -29.33 -0.93
N LEU A 54 37.93 -28.35 -0.91
CA LEU A 54 38.77 -27.95 -2.04
C LEU A 54 39.90 -28.99 -2.19
N CYS A 55 39.73 -29.92 -3.13
CA CYS A 55 40.80 -30.62 -3.84
C CYS A 55 40.34 -30.63 -5.30
N GLY A 56 40.97 -29.90 -6.21
CA GLY A 56 42.30 -30.23 -6.68
C GLY A 56 42.14 -30.96 -8.02
N ILE A 57 41.90 -30.21 -9.10
CA ILE A 57 42.10 -30.72 -10.46
C ILE A 57 43.21 -29.88 -11.09
N VAL A 58 44.33 -30.58 -11.23
CA VAL A 58 45.59 -30.17 -11.83
C VAL A 58 45.42 -30.02 -13.34
N LEU A 59 45.95 -28.90 -13.83
CA LEU A 59 46.59 -28.63 -15.11
C LEU A 59 46.42 -29.68 -16.24
N ILE A 60 45.75 -29.25 -17.32
CA ILE A 60 46.04 -29.73 -18.67
C ILE A 60 46.66 -28.56 -19.44
N LEU A 61 47.94 -28.69 -19.74
CA LEU A 61 48.67 -27.90 -20.74
C LEU A 61 48.12 -28.24 -22.13
N GLY A 62 47.75 -27.22 -22.90
CA GLY A 62 47.29 -27.40 -24.27
C GLY A 62 47.18 -26.10 -25.06
N SER A 63 48.25 -25.81 -25.82
CA SER A 63 48.29 -25.04 -27.08
C SER A 63 47.80 -23.59 -27.13
N LEU A 64 48.78 -22.72 -27.44
CA LEU A 64 48.68 -21.43 -28.12
C LEU A 64 47.36 -21.17 -28.87
N GLY A 65 46.57 -20.25 -28.31
CA GLY A 65 45.60 -19.46 -29.03
C GLY A 65 45.70 -18.03 -28.54
N CYS A 66 46.18 -17.13 -29.40
CA CYS A 66 46.24 -15.68 -29.13
C CYS A 66 44.81 -15.11 -29.09
N GLY A 67 44.10 -15.38 -27.99
CA GLY A 67 42.77 -14.85 -27.72
C GLY A 67 42.90 -13.48 -27.08
N ARG A 68 42.56 -12.41 -27.81
CA ARG A 68 42.49 -11.04 -27.28
C ARG A 68 41.47 -11.03 -26.14
N VAL A 69 41.95 -10.93 -24.90
CA VAL A 69 41.10 -10.65 -23.75
C VAL A 69 40.64 -9.20 -23.93
N SER A 70 39.45 -9.01 -24.51
CA SER A 70 38.81 -7.70 -24.58
C SER A 70 38.34 -7.37 -23.18
N PHE A 71 39.11 -6.56 -22.48
CA PHE A 71 38.68 -5.89 -21.27
C PHE A 71 37.55 -4.94 -21.65
N TYR A 72 36.30 -5.36 -21.44
CA TYR A 72 35.17 -4.44 -21.42
C TYR A 72 35.34 -3.55 -20.19
N SER A 73 35.91 -2.36 -20.39
CA SER A 73 35.92 -1.31 -19.39
C SER A 73 34.47 -0.90 -19.14
N TYR A 74 33.93 -1.25 -17.99
CA TYR A 74 32.66 -0.72 -17.53
C TYR A 74 32.90 0.75 -17.19
N VAL A 75 32.62 1.66 -18.14
CA VAL A 75 32.62 3.10 -17.85
C VAL A 75 31.41 3.34 -16.95
N ALA A 76 31.66 3.51 -15.65
CA ALA A 76 30.63 3.95 -14.72
C ALA A 76 30.16 5.34 -15.14
N ASN A 77 28.95 5.43 -15.69
CA ASN A 77 28.31 6.70 -15.99
C ASN A 77 27.98 7.38 -14.65
N PRO A 78 28.54 8.57 -14.34
CA PRO A 78 28.15 9.30 -13.15
C PRO A 78 26.81 10.00 -13.44
N ALA A 79 25.73 9.22 -13.45
CA ALA A 79 24.40 9.79 -13.35
C ALA A 79 24.27 10.39 -11.95
N SER A 80 24.12 11.71 -11.92
CA SER A 80 23.87 12.53 -10.74
C SER A 80 22.78 11.91 -9.87
N ALA A 81 23.15 11.46 -8.66
CA ALA A 81 22.22 10.94 -7.68
C ALA A 81 21.36 12.07 -7.09
N GLN A 82 20.28 12.43 -7.77
CA GLN A 82 19.03 12.65 -7.04
C GLN A 82 18.59 11.27 -6.54
N PRO A 83 18.04 11.12 -5.32
CA PRO A 83 17.52 9.83 -4.89
C PRO A 83 16.59 9.32 -5.97
N ASP A 84 16.93 8.18 -6.59
CA ASP A 84 16.26 7.67 -7.79
C ASP A 84 14.76 7.59 -7.53
N ARG A 85 14.04 8.62 -7.99
CA ARG A 85 12.58 8.65 -7.93
C ARG A 85 12.12 7.43 -8.75
N ALA A 86 11.24 6.61 -8.18
CA ALA A 86 10.76 5.40 -8.84
C ALA A 86 10.37 5.69 -10.30
N PRO A 87 10.78 4.88 -11.29
CA PRO A 87 10.64 5.22 -12.72
C PRO A 87 9.23 5.63 -13.16
N ALA A 88 8.20 4.97 -12.62
CA ALA A 88 6.80 5.23 -12.92
C ALA A 88 6.15 6.30 -12.02
N SER A 89 6.91 6.99 -11.16
CA SER A 89 6.35 7.93 -10.18
C SER A 89 5.47 9.00 -10.82
N GLN A 90 5.96 9.64 -11.90
CA GLN A 90 5.20 10.69 -12.56
C GLN A 90 3.94 10.14 -13.23
N GLU A 91 4.04 8.98 -13.88
CA GLU A 91 2.92 8.28 -14.53
C GLU A 91 1.81 7.96 -13.51
N LEU A 92 2.19 7.42 -12.34
CA LEU A 92 1.24 7.06 -11.27
C LEU A 92 0.64 8.27 -10.57
N ILE A 93 1.41 9.33 -10.33
CA ILE A 93 0.91 10.58 -9.74
C ILE A 93 -0.14 11.20 -10.67
N VAL A 94 0.15 11.30 -11.97
CA VAL A 94 -0.79 11.83 -12.96
C VAL A 94 -2.05 10.96 -13.02
N LEU A 95 -1.91 9.63 -13.09
CA LEU A 95 -3.04 8.70 -13.10
C LEU A 95 -3.95 8.91 -11.88
N ILE A 96 -3.38 9.05 -10.67
CA ILE A 96 -4.15 9.26 -9.44
C ILE A 96 -4.83 10.63 -9.44
N GLN A 97 -4.11 11.69 -9.84
CA GLN A 97 -4.69 13.04 -9.90
C GLN A 97 -5.84 13.12 -10.90
N GLU A 98 -5.68 12.52 -12.08
CA GLU A 98 -6.75 12.41 -13.08
C GLU A 98 -7.94 11.61 -12.55
N PHE A 99 -7.70 10.51 -11.85
CA PHE A 99 -8.75 9.73 -11.21
C PHE A 99 -9.52 10.60 -10.20
N LEU A 100 -8.83 11.23 -9.24
CA LEU A 100 -9.45 12.07 -8.20
C LEU A 100 -10.26 13.23 -8.80
N LYS A 101 -9.77 13.85 -9.88
CA LYS A 101 -10.49 14.90 -10.59
C LYS A 101 -11.81 14.42 -11.18
N ASN A 102 -11.90 13.17 -11.62
CA ASN A 102 -13.07 12.61 -12.31
C ASN A 102 -14.01 11.80 -11.40
N VAL A 103 -13.58 11.43 -10.20
CA VAL A 103 -14.42 10.75 -9.19
C VAL A 103 -15.76 11.48 -8.93
N PRO A 104 -15.83 12.82 -8.85
CA PRO A 104 -17.10 13.55 -8.68
C PRO A 104 -18.14 13.29 -9.77
N ASN A 105 -17.70 13.10 -11.01
CA ASN A 105 -18.59 12.83 -12.16
C ASN A 105 -19.27 11.46 -12.05
N ASN A 106 -18.75 10.58 -11.18
CA ASN A 106 -19.28 9.25 -10.88
C ASN A 106 -19.44 8.36 -12.12
N GLU A 107 -18.62 8.56 -13.15
CA GLU A 107 -18.69 7.81 -14.40
C GLU A 107 -18.09 6.41 -14.25
N ARG A 108 -18.81 5.40 -14.77
CA ARG A 108 -18.37 4.00 -14.70
C ARG A 108 -16.99 3.79 -15.33
N VAL A 109 -16.71 4.45 -16.45
CA VAL A 109 -15.44 4.32 -17.19
C VAL A 109 -14.23 4.79 -16.38
N THR A 110 -14.40 5.81 -15.53
CA THR A 110 -13.33 6.31 -14.65
C THR A 110 -12.88 5.24 -13.66
N PHE A 111 -13.84 4.59 -13.00
CA PHE A 111 -13.54 3.52 -12.04
C PHE A 111 -13.06 2.25 -12.73
N ASP A 112 -13.64 1.92 -13.89
CA ASP A 112 -13.28 0.73 -14.65
C ASP A 112 -11.82 0.76 -15.13
N ARG A 113 -11.35 1.92 -15.59
CA ARG A 113 -9.97 2.12 -16.02
C ARG A 113 -8.99 2.09 -14.86
N PHE A 114 -9.35 2.70 -13.74
CA PHE A 114 -8.44 2.88 -12.59
C PHE A 114 -8.24 1.61 -11.76
N PHE A 115 -9.32 0.87 -11.49
CA PHE A 115 -9.27 -0.34 -10.68
C PHE A 115 -9.08 -1.60 -11.52
N ALA A 116 -8.18 -2.48 -11.07
CA ALA A 116 -8.06 -3.81 -11.63
C ALA A 116 -9.27 -4.67 -11.25
N ASP A 117 -9.59 -5.69 -12.05
CA ASP A 117 -10.76 -6.55 -11.83
C ASP A 117 -10.70 -7.30 -10.48
N ASP A 118 -9.49 -7.57 -10.01
CA ASP A 118 -9.14 -8.24 -8.76
C ASP A 118 -8.83 -7.27 -7.61
N VAL A 119 -9.21 -5.99 -7.70
CA VAL A 119 -8.91 -5.01 -6.66
C VAL A 119 -9.49 -5.40 -5.30
N LEU A 120 -8.66 -5.28 -4.26
CA LEU A 120 -9.09 -5.22 -2.87
C LEU A 120 -9.15 -3.76 -2.42
N TYR A 121 -10.36 -3.18 -2.37
CA TYR A 121 -10.53 -1.80 -1.93
C TYR A 121 -11.13 -1.72 -0.52
N THR A 122 -10.29 -1.40 0.46
CA THR A 122 -10.71 -1.10 1.84
C THR A 122 -11.03 0.40 1.95
N ARG A 123 -12.30 0.71 2.16
CA ARG A 123 -12.79 2.08 2.37
C ARG A 123 -12.24 2.66 3.68
N GLY A 124 -12.34 3.99 3.84
CA GLY A 124 -11.98 4.67 5.10
C GLY A 124 -12.76 4.18 6.33
N THR A 125 -13.90 3.52 6.11
CA THR A 125 -14.72 2.87 7.15
C THR A 125 -14.25 1.48 7.54
N GLY A 126 -13.23 0.93 6.87
CA GLY A 126 -12.76 -0.45 7.05
C GLY A 126 -13.53 -1.50 6.24
N ILE A 127 -14.58 -1.11 5.52
CA ILE A 127 -15.35 -2.03 4.66
C ILE A 127 -14.54 -2.34 3.41
N LEU A 128 -14.30 -3.64 3.16
CA LEU A 128 -13.71 -4.15 1.93
C LEU A 128 -14.78 -4.27 0.84
N ILE A 129 -14.48 -3.77 -0.35
CA ILE A 129 -15.32 -3.88 -1.54
C ILE A 129 -14.52 -4.27 -2.78
N THR A 130 -15.22 -4.87 -3.75
CA THR A 130 -14.64 -5.28 -5.03
C THR A 130 -14.87 -4.24 -6.13
N LYS A 131 -14.20 -4.39 -7.28
CA LYS A 131 -14.48 -3.56 -8.47
C LYS A 131 -15.95 -3.64 -8.88
N LYS A 132 -16.56 -4.84 -8.84
CA LYS A 132 -17.99 -5.03 -9.14
C LYS A 132 -18.86 -4.11 -8.28
N ASP A 133 -18.56 -3.99 -6.99
CA ASP A 133 -19.34 -3.17 -6.06
C ASP A 133 -19.13 -1.68 -6.33
N VAL A 134 -17.90 -1.26 -6.66
CA VAL A 134 -17.62 0.12 -7.13
C VAL A 134 -18.44 0.44 -8.39
N LEU A 135 -18.41 -0.44 -9.38
CA LEU A 135 -19.09 -0.24 -10.66
C LEU A 135 -20.62 -0.33 -10.56
N ALA A 136 -21.14 -1.07 -9.57
CA ALA A 136 -22.56 -1.10 -9.27
C ALA A 136 -23.06 0.23 -8.67
N ASP A 137 -22.19 0.99 -8.00
CA ASP A 137 -22.52 2.31 -7.44
C ASP A 137 -22.32 3.46 -8.45
N ALA A 138 -21.49 3.26 -9.47
CA ALA A 138 -21.21 4.25 -10.50
C ALA A 138 -22.46 4.59 -11.35
N GLY A 139 -22.58 5.86 -11.77
CA GLY A 139 -23.68 6.37 -12.59
C GLY A 139 -25.02 6.56 -11.86
N LYS A 140 -25.15 6.13 -10.60
CA LYS A 140 -26.37 6.36 -9.81
C LYS A 140 -26.45 7.84 -9.37
N THR A 141 -27.58 8.48 -9.65
CA THR A 141 -27.87 9.90 -9.38
C THR A 141 -27.88 10.27 -7.89
N SER A 142 -28.01 9.28 -7.00
CA SER A 142 -27.97 9.45 -5.54
C SER A 142 -26.55 9.38 -4.96
N ALA A 143 -25.51 9.23 -5.77
CA ALA A 143 -24.15 9.16 -5.28
C ALA A 143 -23.73 10.53 -4.67
N PRO A 144 -23.32 10.58 -3.39
CA PRO A 144 -23.04 11.82 -2.65
C PRO A 144 -21.72 12.52 -3.07
N ARG A 145 -21.31 12.39 -4.34
CA ARG A 145 -20.04 12.91 -4.87
C ARG A 145 -20.19 14.19 -5.68
N ALA A 146 -21.40 14.54 -6.12
CA ALA A 146 -21.63 15.65 -7.04
C ALA A 146 -21.24 17.03 -6.46
N ASN A 147 -21.23 17.18 -5.14
CA ASN A 147 -20.86 18.40 -4.44
C ASN A 147 -19.47 18.33 -3.77
N ALA A 148 -18.65 17.33 -4.13
CA ALA A 148 -17.32 17.15 -3.57
C ALA A 148 -16.23 17.35 -4.62
N SER A 149 -15.10 17.95 -4.23
CA SER A 149 -13.86 17.97 -4.99
C SER A 149 -12.78 17.20 -4.25
N PHE A 150 -11.87 16.58 -5.00
CA PHE A 150 -10.80 15.75 -4.45
C PHE A 150 -9.45 16.19 -5.02
N SER A 151 -8.44 16.26 -4.16
CA SER A 151 -7.04 16.48 -4.55
C SER A 151 -6.14 15.46 -3.85
N GLY A 152 -4.96 15.25 -4.45
CA GLY A 152 -3.90 14.43 -3.88
C GLY A 152 -2.65 15.28 -3.65
N GLU A 153 -2.02 15.09 -2.50
CA GLU A 153 -0.78 15.76 -2.06
C GLU A 153 0.13 14.76 -1.31
N ASP A 154 1.36 15.15 -0.99
CA ASP A 154 2.33 14.33 -0.24
C ASP A 154 2.59 12.92 -0.83
N PHE A 155 2.76 12.83 -2.15
CA PHE A 155 3.01 11.56 -2.82
C PHE A 155 4.37 10.97 -2.47
N THR A 156 4.38 9.69 -2.10
CA THR A 156 5.55 8.83 -2.00
C THR A 156 5.32 7.58 -2.85
N VAL A 157 6.26 7.25 -3.73
CA VAL A 157 6.15 6.11 -4.65
C VAL A 157 7.35 5.18 -4.46
N HIS A 158 7.06 3.90 -4.25
CA HIS A 158 8.05 2.83 -4.28
C HIS A 158 7.68 1.85 -5.40
N GLN A 159 8.62 1.53 -6.28
CA GLN A 159 8.38 0.64 -7.42
C GLN A 159 9.27 -0.61 -7.34
N TYR A 160 8.69 -1.74 -7.73
CA TYR A 160 9.25 -3.08 -7.76
C TYR A 160 8.88 -3.73 -9.10
N GLY A 161 9.67 -3.45 -10.15
CA GLY A 161 9.34 -3.89 -11.51
C GLY A 161 8.01 -3.31 -11.99
N ASP A 162 7.07 -4.19 -12.35
CA ASP A 162 5.72 -3.83 -12.81
C ASP A 162 4.71 -3.63 -11.66
N ILE A 163 5.19 -3.54 -10.42
CA ILE A 163 4.36 -3.25 -9.24
C ILE A 163 4.84 -1.95 -8.61
N ALA A 164 3.92 -1.11 -8.14
CA ALA A 164 4.25 0.08 -7.39
C ALA A 164 3.31 0.28 -6.21
N VAL A 165 3.85 0.76 -5.09
CA VAL A 165 3.10 1.21 -3.92
C VAL A 165 3.16 2.73 -3.89
N VAL A 166 1.99 3.35 -3.86
CA VAL A 166 1.84 4.81 -3.79
C VAL A 166 1.14 5.15 -2.49
N ASN A 167 1.79 5.94 -1.65
CA ASN A 167 1.17 6.57 -0.50
C ASN A 167 0.98 8.06 -0.78
N PHE A 168 -0.17 8.62 -0.41
CA PHE A 168 -0.44 10.05 -0.57
C PHE A 168 -1.54 10.50 0.38
N ARG A 169 -1.64 11.82 0.58
CA ARG A 169 -2.73 12.45 1.30
C ARG A 169 -3.80 12.87 0.30
N LEU A 170 -5.03 12.42 0.51
CA LEU A 170 -6.21 12.85 -0.22
C LEU A 170 -6.92 13.92 0.59
N VAL A 171 -7.26 15.05 -0.03
CA VAL A 171 -8.08 16.11 0.57
C VAL A 171 -9.40 16.17 -0.19
N MET A 172 -10.49 16.10 0.55
CA MET A 172 -11.85 16.24 0.03
C MET A 172 -12.44 17.53 0.55
N HIS A 173 -12.90 18.39 -0.35
CA HIS A 173 -13.75 19.53 -0.01
C HIS A 173 -15.18 19.21 -0.44
N SER A 174 -16.15 19.50 0.43
CA SER A 174 -17.57 19.21 0.20
C SER A 174 -18.44 20.19 0.97
N THR A 175 -19.76 20.11 0.77
CA THR A 175 -20.74 20.88 1.54
C THR A 175 -21.66 19.93 2.30
N ASP A 176 -21.85 20.17 3.61
CA ASP A 176 -22.82 19.46 4.46
C ASP A 176 -23.73 20.47 5.16
N ASN A 177 -25.04 20.40 4.90
CA ASN A 177 -26.04 21.38 5.36
C ASN A 177 -25.60 22.84 5.11
N ASP A 178 -25.23 23.13 3.86
CA ASP A 178 -24.73 24.45 3.40
C ASP A 178 -23.46 24.97 4.06
N LYS A 179 -22.74 24.11 4.81
CA LYS A 179 -21.46 24.45 5.41
C LYS A 179 -20.31 23.76 4.68
N PRO A 180 -19.21 24.47 4.38
CA PRO A 180 -18.01 23.84 3.83
C PRO A 180 -17.43 22.86 4.83
N VAL A 181 -17.14 21.65 4.37
CA VAL A 181 -16.51 20.57 5.13
C VAL A 181 -15.28 20.11 4.36
N THR A 182 -14.14 20.11 5.03
CA THR A 182 -12.91 19.49 4.53
C THR A 182 -12.70 18.18 5.27
N ARG A 183 -12.37 17.10 4.55
CA ARG A 183 -11.93 15.84 5.17
C ARG A 183 -10.64 15.40 4.50
N ALA A 184 -9.75 14.78 5.26
CA ALA A 184 -8.50 14.28 4.72
C ALA A 184 -8.30 12.80 5.03
N PHE A 185 -7.61 12.11 4.13
CA PHE A 185 -7.34 10.69 4.23
C PHE A 185 -5.89 10.40 3.86
N ARG A 186 -5.27 9.46 4.56
CA ARG A 186 -4.03 8.84 4.10
C ARG A 186 -4.41 7.64 3.24
N ASN A 187 -4.00 7.64 1.98
CA ASN A 187 -4.28 6.56 1.04
C ASN A 187 -3.01 5.80 0.73
N THR A 188 -3.12 4.48 0.62
CA THR A 188 -2.10 3.60 0.06
C THR A 188 -2.73 2.79 -1.07
N GLY A 189 -2.24 2.99 -2.29
CA GLY A 189 -2.59 2.21 -3.47
C GLY A 189 -1.44 1.30 -3.86
N THR A 190 -1.73 0.02 -4.13
CA THR A 190 -0.80 -0.88 -4.82
C THR A 190 -1.27 -1.02 -6.26
N PHE A 191 -0.39 -0.71 -7.19
CA PHE A 191 -0.64 -0.73 -8.62
C PHE A 191 0.17 -1.84 -9.27
N MET A 192 -0.42 -2.47 -10.29
CA MET A 192 0.26 -3.41 -11.16
C MET A 192 0.11 -2.93 -12.60
N LYS A 193 1.20 -2.95 -13.37
CA LYS A 193 1.18 -2.65 -14.81
C LYS A 193 0.80 -3.92 -15.56
N ARG A 194 -0.36 -3.91 -16.22
CA ARG A 194 -0.89 -5.02 -17.05
C ARG A 194 -1.20 -4.49 -18.44
N ASN A 195 -0.67 -5.15 -19.47
CA ASN A 195 -0.88 -4.73 -20.87
C ASN A 195 -0.53 -3.25 -21.10
N GLY A 196 0.58 -2.79 -20.50
CA GLY A 196 1.04 -1.41 -20.59
C GLY A 196 0.25 -0.38 -19.76
N ARG A 197 -0.74 -0.79 -18.97
CA ARG A 197 -1.58 0.10 -18.16
C ARG A 197 -1.43 -0.18 -16.68
N TRP A 198 -1.23 0.85 -15.88
CA TRP A 198 -1.30 0.76 -14.43
C TRP A 198 -2.75 0.69 -13.96
N GLN A 199 -3.04 -0.26 -13.07
CA GLN A 199 -4.33 -0.36 -12.39
C GLN A 199 -4.10 -0.67 -10.92
N ALA A 200 -4.94 -0.11 -10.05
CA ALA A 200 -4.90 -0.41 -8.63
C ALA A 200 -5.41 -1.83 -8.38
N VAL A 201 -4.54 -2.69 -7.86
CA VAL A 201 -4.85 -4.07 -7.40
C VAL A 201 -5.15 -4.12 -5.90
N ALA A 202 -4.73 -3.09 -5.15
CA ALA A 202 -5.19 -2.87 -3.79
C ALA A 202 -5.29 -1.36 -3.53
N TRP A 203 -6.27 -0.97 -2.71
CA TRP A 203 -6.41 0.41 -2.27
C TRP A 203 -6.92 0.45 -0.84
N GLN A 204 -6.32 1.28 0.00
CA GLN A 204 -6.80 1.52 1.35
C GLN A 204 -6.80 3.00 1.66
N ALA A 205 -7.88 3.48 2.27
CA ALA A 205 -7.98 4.81 2.83
C ALA A 205 -8.03 4.75 4.37
N THR A 206 -7.42 5.70 5.04
CA THR A 206 -7.55 5.90 6.50
C THR A 206 -7.88 7.36 6.76
N SER A 207 -8.96 7.63 7.50
CA SER A 207 -9.33 9.02 7.85
C SER A 207 -8.26 9.65 8.72
N ILE A 208 -7.87 10.88 8.39
CA ILE A 208 -7.01 11.70 9.23
C ILE A 208 -7.95 12.49 10.15
N ALA A 209 -7.84 12.27 11.46
CA ALA A 209 -8.60 13.04 12.43
C ALA A 209 -8.15 14.52 12.39
N GLU A 210 -9.11 15.44 12.45
CA GLU A 210 -8.82 16.84 12.74
C GLU A 210 -8.29 16.94 14.18
N LYS A 211 -7.29 17.79 14.39
CA LYS A 211 -6.71 18.05 15.71
C LYS A 211 -7.59 19.01 16.51
#